data_AF-A0A7Y0DH64-F1
#
_entry.id   AF-A0A7Y0DH64-F1
#
_cell.length_a   1.000
_cell.length_b   1.000
_cell.length_c   1.000
_cell.angle_alpha   90.00
_cell.angle_beta   90.00
_cell.angle_gamma   90.00
#
_symmetry.space_group_name_H-M   'P 1'
#
loop_
_entity.id
_entity.type
_entity.pdbx_description
1 polymer ?
#
loop_
_entity_poly.entity_id
_entity_poly.type
_entity_poly.pdbx_seq_one_letter_code
_entity_poly.pdbx_strand_id
1 'polypeptide(L)'
;PDGHLGQHDDARRPRVLPLRPHHGLISSDPAVYARLPKVQRDESRTQGLDRLELIRFLQIAQTLTVHHGALAYLLGINALRASEAAAVRIEDCADTLRGYRVLHLVGKGNKPATMPLTVPVLRVLEACRGQRTTGPLVLRPLSGKPIDRRDVYRMVTRIAKAAAISRHISPHSLRHAAITNALDAGVPLRDAQILACHADPRTTEHYDRARGNLDRHGVHFLTAYVAGV
;
A
#
# COMPACT_ATOMS: atom_id res chain seq x y z
N PRO A 1 8.66 54.05 -32.26
CA PRO A 1 8.27 53.10 -33.32
C PRO A 1 9.36 52.02 -33.43
N ASP A 2 9.38 51.11 -32.47
CA ASP A 2 8.79 49.74 -32.56
C ASP A 2 9.67 48.86 -33.46
N GLY A 3 10.26 47.73 -33.05
CA GLY A 3 9.99 46.81 -31.96
C GLY A 3 10.04 45.37 -32.52
N HIS A 4 10.52 44.41 -31.71
CA HIS A 4 10.52 42.93 -31.86
C HIS A 4 11.85 42.26 -32.25
N LEU A 5 12.58 41.61 -31.33
CA LEU A 5 12.33 40.47 -30.42
C LEU A 5 12.92 39.18 -30.98
N GLY A 6 13.96 38.67 -30.31
CA GLY A 6 14.38 37.28 -30.40
C GLY A 6 13.55 36.37 -29.48
N GLN A 7 13.66 35.05 -29.72
CA GLN A 7 13.31 33.91 -28.84
C GLN A 7 13.82 32.64 -29.56
N HIS A 8 14.79 31.90 -29.00
CA HIS A 8 14.66 30.80 -28.02
C HIS A 8 13.91 29.55 -28.51
N ASP A 9 14.67 28.44 -28.52
CA ASP A 9 14.34 27.03 -28.18
C ASP A 9 12.89 26.52 -28.29
N ASP A 10 12.71 25.33 -28.88
CA ASP A 10 12.33 24.10 -28.16
C ASP A 10 11.68 23.03 -29.08
N ALA A 11 11.86 21.77 -28.66
CA ALA A 11 11.00 20.62 -28.85
C ALA A 11 11.08 19.79 -30.16
N ARG A 12 11.87 18.72 -30.06
CA ARG A 12 11.71 17.45 -30.79
C ARG A 12 10.25 16.98 -30.74
N ARG A 13 9.56 16.96 -31.87
CA ARG A 13 8.27 16.25 -32.04
C ARG A 13 8.52 14.81 -32.53
N PRO A 14 7.84 13.79 -31.97
CA PRO A 14 7.96 12.41 -32.45
C PRO A 14 7.25 12.25 -33.80
N ARG A 15 7.90 11.58 -34.75
CA ARG A 15 7.33 11.20 -36.05
C ARG A 15 6.19 10.21 -35.84
N VAL A 16 4.98 10.58 -36.25
CA VAL A 16 3.82 9.68 -36.36
C VAL A 16 3.92 8.96 -37.70
N LEU A 17 4.00 7.63 -37.68
CA LEU A 17 3.96 6.79 -38.89
C LEU A 17 2.51 6.65 -39.35
N PRO A 18 2.14 7.01 -40.60
CA PRO A 18 0.76 6.89 -41.06
C PRO A 18 0.43 5.43 -41.43
N LEU A 19 -0.63 4.90 -40.81
CA LEU A 19 -1.26 3.63 -41.20
C LEU A 19 -2.14 3.86 -42.44
N ARG A 20 -2.03 3.00 -43.45
CA ARG A 20 -2.86 3.04 -44.67
C ARG A 20 -4.07 2.11 -44.54
N PRO A 21 -5.30 2.60 -44.76
CA PRO A 21 -6.37 1.80 -45.32
C PRO A 21 -6.55 2.13 -46.81
N HIS A 22 -7.02 1.14 -47.55
CA HIS A 22 -7.27 1.20 -48.98
C HIS A 22 -8.43 2.19 -49.26
N HIS A 23 -8.24 3.07 -50.27
CA HIS A 23 -9.16 4.09 -50.81
C HIS A 23 -9.17 5.46 -50.11
N GLY A 24 -8.56 6.46 -50.78
CA GLY A 24 -8.70 7.90 -50.50
C GLY A 24 -7.86 8.44 -49.35
N LEU A 25 -6.89 9.31 -49.66
CA LEU A 25 -6.10 10.02 -48.64
C LEU A 25 -6.98 11.09 -47.98
N ILE A 26 -7.38 10.88 -46.73
CA ILE A 26 -8.05 11.89 -45.91
C ILE A 26 -6.97 12.66 -45.15
N SER A 27 -6.95 14.00 -45.23
CA SER A 27 -5.87 14.82 -44.63
C SER A 27 -5.96 14.97 -43.10
N SER A 28 -6.90 14.29 -42.46
CA SER A 28 -7.12 14.35 -41.02
C SER A 28 -7.36 12.96 -40.47
N ASP A 29 -6.79 12.69 -39.30
CA ASP A 29 -6.98 11.44 -38.58
C ASP A 29 -8.45 11.34 -38.11
N PRO A 30 -9.25 10.39 -38.64
CA PRO A 30 -10.66 10.25 -38.28
C PRO A 30 -10.86 9.80 -36.81
N ALA A 31 -9.80 9.37 -36.12
CA ALA A 31 -9.84 8.98 -34.73
C ALA A 31 -9.66 10.16 -33.74
N VAL A 32 -9.41 11.39 -34.21
CA VAL A 32 -9.20 12.58 -33.36
C VAL A 32 -10.38 12.85 -32.42
N TYR A 33 -11.59 12.51 -32.85
CA TYR A 33 -12.81 12.64 -32.05
C TYR A 33 -13.41 11.29 -31.62
N ALA A 34 -12.76 10.18 -31.95
CA ALA A 34 -13.17 8.87 -31.46
C ALA A 34 -12.90 8.83 -29.95
N ARG A 35 -13.96 8.88 -29.15
CA ARG A 35 -13.85 8.44 -27.75
C ARG A 35 -13.41 6.98 -27.81
N LEU A 36 -12.19 6.70 -27.34
CA LEU A 36 -11.77 5.34 -27.10
C LEU A 36 -12.92 4.63 -26.37
N PRO A 37 -13.32 3.43 -26.79
CA PRO A 37 -14.26 2.64 -26.02
C PRO A 37 -13.76 2.66 -24.57
N LYS A 38 -14.66 2.89 -23.61
CA LYS A 38 -14.33 2.60 -22.22
C LYS A 38 -14.04 1.10 -22.18
N VAL A 39 -12.77 0.74 -22.37
CA VAL A 39 -12.27 -0.57 -22.02
C VAL A 39 -12.54 -0.62 -20.53
N GLN A 40 -13.59 -1.35 -20.15
CA GLN A 40 -13.67 -1.90 -18.81
C GLN A 40 -12.45 -2.81 -18.72
N ARG A 41 -11.33 -2.20 -18.31
CA ARG A 41 -10.18 -2.98 -17.88
C ARG A 41 -10.71 -3.70 -16.67
N ASP A 42 -10.92 -5.00 -16.81
CA ASP A 42 -11.13 -5.90 -15.71
C ASP A 42 -10.05 -5.57 -14.66
N GLU A 43 -10.44 -4.87 -13.59
CA GLU A 43 -9.52 -4.29 -12.60
C GLU A 43 -8.84 -5.39 -11.75
N SER A 44 -9.10 -6.66 -12.05
CA SER A 44 -8.75 -7.86 -11.29
C SER A 44 -7.34 -8.43 -11.52
N ARG A 45 -6.38 -7.66 -12.07
CA ARG A 45 -5.00 -8.18 -12.21
C ARG A 45 -4.20 -8.19 -10.91
N THR A 46 -4.61 -7.47 -9.89
CA THR A 46 -4.06 -7.64 -8.54
C THR A 46 -5.06 -8.47 -7.72
N GLN A 47 -5.07 -9.78 -7.88
CA GLN A 47 -5.86 -10.67 -7.04
C GLN A 47 -5.35 -10.58 -5.59
N GLY A 48 -5.91 -9.66 -4.81
CA GLY A 48 -5.72 -9.57 -3.37
C GLY A 48 -6.18 -10.85 -2.67
N LEU A 49 -5.80 -11.02 -1.41
CA LEU A 49 -6.28 -12.14 -0.58
C LEU A 49 -7.71 -11.83 -0.14
N ASP A 50 -8.60 -12.82 -0.25
CA ASP A 50 -9.90 -12.74 0.42
C ASP A 50 -9.72 -12.84 1.95
N ARG A 51 -10.83 -12.75 2.69
CA ARG A 51 -10.82 -12.81 4.16
C ARG A 51 -10.14 -14.06 4.69
N LEU A 52 -10.50 -15.23 4.19
CA LEU A 52 -10.03 -16.52 4.71
C LEU A 52 -8.56 -16.75 4.34
N GLU A 53 -8.16 -16.34 3.14
CA GLU A 53 -6.78 -16.36 2.70
C GLU A 53 -5.91 -15.40 3.50
N LEU A 54 -6.40 -14.18 3.79
CA LEU A 54 -5.69 -13.21 4.61
C LEU A 54 -5.50 -13.72 6.04
N ILE A 55 -6.54 -14.31 6.64
CA ILE A 55 -6.46 -14.98 7.95
C ILE A 55 -5.38 -16.06 7.92
N ARG A 56 -5.42 -16.97 6.94
CA ARG A 56 -4.44 -18.05 6.81
C ARG A 56 -3.02 -17.50 6.63
N PHE A 57 -2.85 -16.47 5.79
CA PHE A 57 -1.56 -15.83 5.55
C PHE A 57 -0.97 -15.25 6.86
N LEU A 58 -1.79 -14.53 7.63
CA LEU A 58 -1.37 -13.93 8.91
C LEU A 58 -1.05 -14.98 9.98
N GLN A 59 -1.81 -16.07 10.04
CA GLN A 59 -1.56 -17.19 10.97
C GLN A 59 -0.24 -17.91 10.63
N ILE A 60 -0.05 -18.28 9.36
CA ILE A 60 1.16 -18.98 8.91
C ILE A 60 2.41 -18.09 9.04
N ALA A 61 2.28 -16.78 8.82
CA ALA A 61 3.41 -15.87 9.01
C ALA A 61 3.99 -15.92 10.43
N GLN A 62 3.12 -16.05 11.44
CA GLN A 62 3.53 -16.13 12.84
C GLN A 62 4.25 -17.46 13.17
N THR A 63 3.98 -18.53 12.43
CA THR A 63 4.65 -19.82 12.65
C THR A 63 6.02 -19.91 11.96
N LEU A 64 6.31 -19.03 10.99
CA LEU A 64 7.60 -19.00 10.31
C LEU A 64 8.68 -18.37 11.20
N THR A 65 8.53 -17.08 11.52
CA THR A 65 9.38 -16.37 12.48
C THR A 65 8.62 -15.15 13.04
N VAL A 66 9.04 -14.62 14.18
CA VAL A 66 8.48 -13.37 14.73
C VAL A 66 8.58 -12.19 13.74
N HIS A 67 9.63 -12.15 12.92
CA HIS A 67 9.82 -11.14 11.88
C HIS A 67 8.86 -11.30 10.69
N HIS A 68 8.52 -12.54 10.30
CA HIS A 68 7.49 -12.79 9.29
C HIS A 68 6.11 -12.37 9.82
N GLY A 69 5.78 -12.72 11.06
CA GLY A 69 4.55 -12.31 11.73
C GLY A 69 4.38 -10.79 11.74
N ALA A 70 5.36 -10.05 12.27
CA ALA A 70 5.31 -8.59 12.29
C ALA A 70 5.16 -7.98 10.89
N LEU A 71 5.97 -8.43 9.92
CA LEU A 71 5.89 -7.93 8.56
C LEU A 71 4.52 -8.19 7.91
N ALA A 72 3.94 -9.37 8.15
CA ALA A 72 2.64 -9.74 7.60
C ALA A 72 1.51 -8.84 8.13
N TYR A 73 1.49 -8.53 9.43
CA TYR A 73 0.49 -7.63 10.00
C TYR A 73 0.68 -6.18 9.55
N LEU A 74 1.92 -5.70 9.46
CA LEU A 74 2.19 -4.34 8.93
C LEU A 74 1.67 -4.18 7.49
N LEU A 75 1.83 -5.19 6.64
CA LEU A 75 1.36 -5.16 5.26
C LEU A 75 -0.13 -5.47 5.10
N GLY A 76 -0.64 -6.46 5.83
CA GLY A 76 -1.98 -7.03 5.65
C GLY A 76 -3.07 -6.45 6.56
N ILE A 77 -2.71 -5.75 7.64
CA ILE A 77 -3.65 -5.09 8.55
C ILE A 77 -3.44 -3.58 8.55
N ASN A 78 -2.21 -3.11 8.74
CA ASN A 78 -1.89 -1.67 8.64
C ASN A 78 -1.69 -1.20 7.20
N ALA A 79 -1.87 -2.09 6.23
CA ALA A 79 -1.86 -1.80 4.80
C ALA A 79 -0.58 -1.09 4.32
N LEU A 80 0.58 -1.19 4.99
CA LEU A 80 1.78 -0.39 4.66
C LEU A 80 2.37 -0.72 3.28
N ARG A 81 3.11 0.23 2.68
CA ARG A 81 3.93 -0.05 1.50
C ARG A 81 5.15 -0.88 1.92
N ALA A 82 5.70 -1.66 0.99
CA ALA A 82 6.88 -2.49 1.26
C ALA A 82 8.07 -1.70 1.83
N SER A 83 8.34 -0.50 1.29
CA SER A 83 9.42 0.37 1.79
C SER A 83 9.11 0.97 3.16
N GLU A 84 7.86 1.31 3.43
CA GLU A 84 7.43 1.82 4.73
C GLU A 84 7.57 0.72 5.78
N ALA A 85 7.05 -0.48 5.51
CA ALA A 85 7.15 -1.63 6.41
C ALA A 85 8.60 -2.06 6.69
N ALA A 86 9.48 -2.00 5.69
CA ALA A 86 10.91 -2.30 5.87
C ALA A 86 11.65 -1.25 6.71
N ALA A 87 11.17 0.00 6.70
CA ALA A 87 11.81 1.12 7.38
C ALA A 87 11.32 1.31 8.82
N VAL A 88 10.22 0.65 9.24
CA VAL A 88 9.67 0.78 10.60
C VAL A 88 10.73 0.49 11.64
N ARG A 89 10.86 1.42 12.59
CA ARG A 89 11.72 1.32 13.75
C ARG A 89 10.89 1.04 15.01
N ILE A 90 11.56 0.60 16.07
CA ILE A 90 10.91 0.35 17.37
C ILE A 90 10.34 1.65 17.94
N GLU A 91 11.07 2.74 17.77
CA GLU A 91 10.75 4.09 18.23
C GLU A 91 9.47 4.62 17.58
N ASP A 92 9.21 4.24 16.31
CA ASP A 92 8.01 4.67 15.58
C ASP A 92 6.72 4.11 16.20
N CYS A 93 6.82 3.08 17.04
CA CYS A 93 5.72 2.41 17.73
C CYS A 93 5.65 2.74 19.23
N ALA A 94 6.52 3.59 19.75
CA ALA A 94 6.69 3.79 21.20
C ALA A 94 5.55 4.61 21.83
N ASP A 95 4.93 5.48 21.05
CA ASP A 95 4.01 6.49 21.56
C ASP A 95 2.57 5.96 21.76
N THR A 96 1.87 6.64 22.68
CA THR A 96 0.44 6.47 22.92
C THR A 96 -0.26 7.80 22.71
N LEU A 97 -1.24 7.84 21.81
CA LEU A 97 -2.04 9.03 21.55
C LEU A 97 -3.51 8.73 21.79
N ARG A 98 -4.16 9.54 22.64
CA ARG A 98 -5.59 9.41 22.98
C ARG A 98 -5.98 7.99 23.44
N GLY A 99 -5.08 7.31 24.15
CA GLY A 99 -5.28 5.94 24.64
C GLY A 99 -4.95 4.83 23.64
N TYR A 100 -4.62 5.15 22.39
CA TYR A 100 -4.20 4.18 21.38
C TYR A 100 -2.68 4.11 21.30
N ARG A 101 -2.13 2.90 21.24
CA ARG A 101 -0.77 2.73 20.71
C ARG A 101 -0.79 3.06 19.24
N VAL A 102 0.20 3.82 18.79
CA VAL A 102 0.24 4.30 17.40
C VAL A 102 1.56 3.94 16.73
N LEU A 103 1.51 3.90 15.41
CA LEU A 103 2.66 3.83 14.53
C LEU A 103 2.79 5.16 13.79
N HIS A 104 3.93 5.81 13.94
CA HIS A 104 4.31 7.00 13.19
C HIS A 104 5.03 6.62 11.90
N LEU A 105 4.64 7.24 10.79
CA LEU A 105 5.15 6.92 9.46
C LEU A 105 5.52 8.21 8.73
N VAL A 106 6.57 8.17 7.94
CA VAL A 106 6.86 9.20 6.94
C VAL A 106 6.45 8.66 5.57
N GLY A 107 5.31 9.13 5.08
CA GLY A 107 4.77 8.69 3.80
C GLY A 107 5.46 9.34 2.59
N LYS A 108 5.07 8.92 1.39
CA LYS A 108 5.51 9.54 0.13
C LYS A 108 5.22 11.05 0.13
N GLY A 109 6.20 11.85 -0.26
CA GLY A 109 6.16 13.31 -0.19
C GLY A 109 6.57 13.88 1.18
N ASN A 110 7.20 13.07 2.03
CA ASN A 110 7.68 13.45 3.37
C ASN A 110 6.55 13.93 4.31
N LYS A 111 5.32 13.46 4.07
CA LYS A 111 4.17 13.82 4.90
C LYS A 111 4.04 12.82 6.05
N PRO A 112 4.07 13.27 7.32
CA PRO A 112 3.86 12.38 8.45
C PRO A 112 2.43 11.82 8.43
N ALA A 113 2.30 10.57 8.85
CA ALA A 113 1.03 9.90 9.09
C ALA A 113 1.11 9.12 10.40
N THR A 114 -0.03 8.99 11.07
CA THR A 114 -0.13 8.22 12.32
C THR A 114 -1.26 7.22 12.17
N MET A 115 -1.01 5.96 12.52
CA MET A 115 -2.00 4.89 12.43
C MET A 115 -2.13 4.18 13.78
N PRO A 116 -3.33 3.79 14.21
CA PRO A 116 -3.47 2.99 15.42
C PRO A 116 -2.92 1.57 15.20
N LEU A 117 -2.35 1.02 16.26
CA LEU A 117 -1.91 -0.36 16.35
C LEU A 117 -2.93 -1.13 17.20
N THR A 118 -3.72 -1.99 16.58
CA THR A 118 -4.68 -2.84 17.30
C THR A 118 -3.97 -3.89 18.14
N VAL A 119 -4.66 -4.45 19.13
CA VAL A 119 -4.07 -5.45 20.05
C VAL A 119 -3.41 -6.63 19.34
N PRO A 120 -4.00 -7.26 18.29
CA PRO A 120 -3.33 -8.33 17.55
C PRO A 120 -2.05 -7.86 16.85
N VAL A 121 -2.05 -6.66 16.28
CA VAL A 121 -0.85 -6.06 15.67
C VAL A 121 0.22 -5.84 16.74
N LEU A 122 -0.14 -5.19 17.86
CA LEU A 122 0.80 -4.94 18.96
C LEU A 122 1.45 -6.23 19.46
N ARG A 123 0.68 -7.29 19.65
CA ARG A 123 1.21 -8.58 20.10
C ARG A 123 2.32 -9.10 19.20
N VAL A 124 2.13 -9.07 17.87
CA VAL A 124 3.16 -9.54 16.93
C VAL A 124 4.34 -8.58 16.84
N LEU A 125 4.12 -7.27 16.97
CA LEU A 125 5.22 -6.29 16.96
C LEU A 125 6.08 -6.38 18.22
N GLU A 126 5.47 -6.54 19.40
CA GLU A 126 6.20 -6.71 20.67
C GLU A 126 6.99 -8.03 20.69
N ALA A 127 6.40 -9.12 20.19
CA ALA A 127 7.12 -10.40 20.02
C ALA A 127 8.32 -10.26 19.06
N CYS A 128 8.16 -9.51 17.96
CA CYS A 128 9.23 -9.23 17.02
C CYS A 128 10.31 -8.32 17.61
N ARG A 129 9.92 -7.31 18.38
CA ARG A 129 10.84 -6.42 19.10
C ARG A 129 11.69 -7.21 20.10
N GLY A 130 11.07 -8.10 20.86
CA GLY A 130 11.73 -8.82 21.95
C GLY A 130 12.23 -7.83 23.02
N GLN A 131 13.49 -7.97 23.43
CA GLN A 131 14.11 -7.10 24.43
C GLN A 131 14.72 -5.81 23.84
N ARG A 132 14.72 -5.64 22.51
CA ARG A 132 15.33 -4.48 21.85
C ARG A 132 14.52 -3.22 22.16
N THR A 133 15.21 -2.10 22.38
CA THR A 133 14.59 -0.80 22.70
C THR A 133 14.70 0.22 21.56
N THR A 134 15.60 -0.01 20.59
CA THR A 134 15.86 0.91 19.48
C THR A 134 16.23 0.15 18.21
N GLY A 135 16.05 0.78 17.05
CA GLY A 135 16.52 0.29 15.76
C GLY A 135 15.41 -0.31 14.90
N PRO A 136 15.77 -0.95 13.77
CA PRO A 136 14.79 -1.51 12.85
C PRO A 136 13.94 -2.58 13.54
N LEU A 137 12.62 -2.48 13.37
CA LEU A 137 11.68 -3.41 14.00
C LEU A 137 11.83 -4.83 13.43
N VAL A 138 11.85 -4.93 12.09
CA VAL A 138 11.96 -6.19 11.37
C VAL A 138 13.40 -6.43 10.91
N LEU A 139 13.92 -7.60 11.20
CA LEU A 139 15.27 -8.01 10.84
C LEU A 139 15.23 -9.28 9.98
N ARG A 140 16.31 -9.51 9.23
CA ARG A 140 16.53 -10.77 8.52
C ARG A 140 16.70 -11.89 9.55
N PRO A 141 15.86 -12.95 9.52
CA PRO A 141 15.87 -13.97 10.56
C PRO A 141 17.22 -14.67 10.79
N LEU A 142 18.04 -14.81 9.75
CA LEU A 142 19.32 -15.51 9.85
C LEU A 142 20.49 -14.59 10.23
N SER A 143 20.51 -13.35 9.74
CA SER A 143 21.67 -12.47 9.89
C SER A 143 21.48 -11.37 10.93
N GLY A 144 20.26 -11.17 11.45
CA GLY A 144 19.94 -10.09 12.39
C GLY A 144 20.08 -8.68 11.80
N LYS A 145 20.37 -8.55 10.50
CA LYS A 145 20.52 -7.25 9.82
C LYS A 145 19.14 -6.69 9.44
N PRO A 146 19.01 -5.36 9.28
CA PRO A 146 17.79 -4.76 8.74
C PRO A 146 17.38 -5.41 7.42
N ILE A 147 16.08 -5.55 7.20
CA ILE A 147 15.52 -5.98 5.92
C ILE A 147 15.51 -4.81 4.93
N ASP A 148 15.64 -5.12 3.63
CA ASP A 148 15.38 -4.16 2.56
C ASP A 148 14.06 -4.43 1.83
N ARG A 149 13.74 -3.63 0.81
CA ARG A 149 12.53 -3.84 0.01
C ARG A 149 12.50 -5.24 -0.62
N ARG A 150 13.63 -5.78 -1.08
CA ARG A 150 13.69 -7.10 -1.74
C ARG A 150 13.47 -8.23 -0.72
N ASP A 151 14.00 -8.09 0.49
CA ASP A 151 13.70 -8.98 1.61
C ASP A 151 12.19 -9.07 1.87
N VAL A 152 11.49 -7.93 1.85
CA VAL A 152 10.02 -7.92 2.02
C VAL A 152 9.33 -8.80 0.98
N TYR A 153 9.67 -8.68 -0.30
CA TYR A 153 9.09 -9.54 -1.34
C TYR A 153 9.40 -11.02 -1.07
N ARG A 154 10.66 -11.35 -0.74
CA ARG A 154 11.06 -12.75 -0.44
C ARG A 154 10.28 -13.33 0.75
N MET A 155 10.12 -12.56 1.82
CA MET A 155 9.38 -12.98 3.01
C MET A 155 7.90 -13.19 2.70
N VAL A 156 7.26 -12.28 1.95
CA VAL A 156 5.86 -12.43 1.52
C VAL A 156 5.67 -13.67 0.67
N THR A 157 6.54 -13.90 -0.32
CA THR A 157 6.49 -15.11 -1.15
C THR A 157 6.67 -16.38 -0.32
N ARG A 158 7.55 -16.36 0.69
CA ARG A 158 7.76 -17.50 1.59
C ARG A 158 6.50 -17.79 2.42
N ILE A 159 5.84 -16.77 2.96
CA ILE A 159 4.58 -16.92 3.70
C ILE A 159 3.49 -17.49 2.78
N ALA A 160 3.31 -16.92 1.59
CA ALA A 160 2.29 -17.38 0.64
C ALA A 160 2.46 -18.85 0.26
N LYS A 161 3.71 -19.27 0.00
CA LYS A 161 4.04 -20.68 -0.26
C LYS A 161 3.69 -21.57 0.94
N ALA A 162 4.07 -21.17 2.14
CA ALA A 162 3.76 -21.92 3.36
C ALA A 162 2.25 -21.98 3.66
N ALA A 163 1.50 -20.94 3.27
CA ALA A 163 0.04 -20.87 3.41
C ALA A 163 -0.72 -21.59 2.28
N ALA A 164 -0.02 -22.32 1.40
CA ALA A 164 -0.59 -23.01 0.25
C ALA A 164 -1.43 -22.11 -0.69
N ILE A 165 -1.04 -20.83 -0.81
CA ILE A 165 -1.66 -19.90 -1.75
C ILE A 165 -0.96 -20.06 -3.10
N SER A 166 -1.67 -20.60 -4.09
CA SER A 166 -1.11 -21.03 -5.38
C SER A 166 -0.69 -19.86 -6.29
N ARG A 167 -1.36 -18.71 -6.17
CA ARG A 167 -1.06 -17.52 -6.98
C ARG A 167 0.08 -16.69 -6.40
N HIS A 168 0.69 -15.86 -7.25
CA HIS A 168 1.76 -14.97 -6.83
C HIS A 168 1.24 -13.84 -5.92
N ILE A 169 1.63 -13.86 -4.65
CA ILE A 169 1.35 -12.80 -3.68
C ILE A 169 2.55 -11.86 -3.56
N SER A 170 2.27 -10.57 -3.62
CA SER A 170 3.23 -9.49 -3.41
C SER A 170 2.81 -8.59 -2.25
N PRO A 171 3.70 -7.71 -1.74
CA PRO A 171 3.32 -6.69 -0.76
C PRO A 171 2.18 -5.78 -1.25
N HIS A 172 2.10 -5.52 -2.56
CA HIS A 172 0.99 -4.75 -3.13
C HIS A 172 -0.32 -5.54 -3.09
N SER A 173 -0.26 -6.86 -3.32
CA SER A 173 -1.42 -7.76 -3.18
C SER A 173 -1.97 -7.74 -1.75
N LEU A 174 -1.10 -7.74 -0.73
CA LEU A 174 -1.51 -7.66 0.68
C LEU A 174 -2.14 -6.30 1.02
N ARG A 175 -1.57 -5.20 0.54
CA ARG A 175 -2.18 -3.87 0.73
C ARG A 175 -3.56 -3.80 0.07
N HIS A 176 -3.69 -4.32 -1.15
CA HIS A 176 -4.98 -4.36 -1.83
C HIS A 176 -5.99 -5.26 -1.09
N ALA A 177 -5.53 -6.39 -0.55
CA ALA A 177 -6.33 -7.26 0.31
C ALA A 177 -6.84 -6.51 1.55
N ALA A 178 -5.97 -5.79 2.25
CA ALA A 178 -6.34 -5.02 3.44
C ALA A 178 -7.44 -3.99 3.14
N ILE A 179 -7.32 -3.28 2.02
CA ILE A 179 -8.32 -2.27 1.60
C ILE A 179 -9.65 -2.93 1.25
N THR A 180 -9.60 -3.99 0.44
CA THR A 180 -10.81 -4.70 -0.02
C THR A 180 -11.54 -5.34 1.16
N ASN A 181 -10.82 -6.03 2.04
CA ASN A 181 -11.41 -6.63 3.25
C ASN A 181 -11.95 -5.57 4.23
N ALA A 182 -11.34 -4.37 4.28
CA ALA A 182 -11.90 -3.28 5.07
C ALA A 182 -13.24 -2.80 4.49
N LEU A 183 -13.34 -2.67 3.16
CA LEU A 183 -14.60 -2.35 2.50
C LEU A 183 -15.66 -3.44 2.73
N ASP A 184 -15.28 -4.72 2.63
CA ASP A 184 -16.15 -5.86 2.91
C ASP A 184 -16.62 -5.89 4.37
N ALA A 185 -15.79 -5.41 5.30
CA ALA A 185 -16.14 -5.22 6.71
C ALA A 185 -17.08 -4.03 6.96
N GLY A 186 -17.52 -3.32 5.92
CA GLY A 186 -18.41 -2.17 6.02
C GLY A 186 -17.71 -0.85 6.37
N VAL A 187 -16.37 -0.78 6.27
CA VAL A 187 -15.65 0.48 6.45
C VAL A 187 -16.06 1.45 5.34
N PRO A 188 -16.50 2.68 5.66
CA PRO A 188 -16.79 3.67 4.65
C PRO A 188 -15.61 3.88 3.71
N LEU A 189 -15.86 4.02 2.40
CA LEU A 189 -14.81 4.15 1.38
C LEU A 189 -13.75 5.19 1.75
N ARG A 190 -14.17 6.31 2.35
CA ARG A 190 -13.27 7.37 2.81
C ARG A 190 -12.30 6.91 3.90
N ASP A 191 -12.75 6.10 4.85
CA ASP A 191 -11.92 5.59 5.94
C ASP A 191 -11.01 4.44 5.47
N ALA A 192 -11.46 3.65 4.49
CA ALA A 192 -10.63 2.67 3.79
C ALA A 192 -9.51 3.35 2.97
N GLN A 193 -9.78 4.52 2.38
CA GLN A 193 -8.77 5.35 1.72
C GLN A 193 -7.75 5.95 2.71
N ILE A 194 -8.18 6.31 3.92
CA ILE A 194 -7.27 6.77 4.98
C ILE A 194 -6.36 5.63 5.43
N LEU A 195 -6.91 4.42 5.67
CA LEU A 195 -6.15 3.19 5.90
C LEU A 195 -5.12 2.94 4.79
N ALA A 196 -5.54 3.18 3.54
CA ALA A 196 -4.69 3.07 2.37
C ALA A 196 -3.68 4.22 2.21
N CYS A 197 -3.42 5.06 3.23
CA CYS A 197 -2.39 6.10 3.28
C CYS A 197 -2.04 6.69 1.89
N HIS A 198 -3.06 7.18 1.17
CA HIS A 198 -2.92 7.58 -0.23
C HIS A 198 -1.90 8.71 -0.37
N ALA A 199 -1.02 8.53 -1.35
CA ALA A 199 0.00 9.47 -1.75
C ALA A 199 -0.25 9.99 -3.17
N ASP A 200 -1.48 10.44 -3.43
CA ASP A 200 -1.80 11.32 -4.56
C ASP A 200 -2.35 12.66 -4.03
N PRO A 201 -1.64 13.80 -4.23
CA PRO A 201 -1.99 15.09 -3.63
C PRO A 201 -3.10 15.88 -4.33
N ARG A 202 -3.65 15.44 -5.46
CA ARG A 202 -4.43 16.33 -6.33
C ARG A 202 -5.86 16.67 -5.88
N THR A 203 -6.38 16.15 -4.77
CA THR A 203 -7.81 16.34 -4.41
C THR A 203 -8.12 16.45 -2.89
N THR A 204 -7.20 16.97 -2.08
CA THR A 204 -7.18 16.59 -0.64
C THR A 204 -7.00 17.71 0.41
N GLU A 205 -7.37 18.96 0.16
CA GLU A 205 -7.36 19.99 1.25
C GLU A 205 -8.46 19.75 2.31
N HIS A 206 -9.57 19.09 1.97
CA HIS A 206 -10.62 18.73 2.93
C HIS A 206 -10.35 17.46 3.78
N TYR A 207 -9.20 16.80 3.59
CA TYR A 207 -8.94 15.45 4.12
C TYR A 207 -8.16 15.39 5.43
N ASP A 208 -7.67 16.51 5.94
CA ASP A 208 -6.73 16.53 7.06
C ASP A 208 -7.40 16.17 8.41
N ARG A 209 -8.66 16.59 8.62
CA ARG A 209 -9.40 16.33 9.87
C ARG A 209 -9.71 14.84 10.13
N ALA A 210 -9.86 14.03 9.08
CA ALA A 210 -10.15 12.61 9.23
C ALA A 210 -8.86 11.76 9.35
N ARG A 211 -7.73 12.25 8.84
CA ARG A 211 -6.43 11.55 8.87
C ARG A 211 -5.89 11.38 10.30
N GLY A 212 -6.28 12.25 11.23
CA GLY A 212 -5.95 12.14 12.65
C GLY A 212 -7.02 11.47 13.52
N ASN A 213 -8.13 10.99 12.93
CA ASN A 213 -9.20 10.34 13.70
C ASN A 213 -8.85 8.87 13.97
N LEU A 214 -8.26 8.62 15.14
CA LEU A 214 -7.87 7.29 15.58
C LEU A 214 -9.09 6.41 15.92
N ASP A 215 -10.17 7.00 16.43
CA ASP A 215 -11.35 6.25 16.90
C ASP A 215 -12.10 5.51 15.79
N ARG A 216 -12.23 6.14 14.61
CA ARG A 216 -12.94 5.57 13.45
C ARG A 216 -12.00 4.99 12.40
N HIS A 217 -10.74 4.74 12.75
CA HIS A 217 -9.75 4.32 11.79
C HIS A 217 -10.06 2.91 11.23
N GLY A 218 -9.97 2.73 9.91
CA GLY A 218 -10.32 1.48 9.22
C GLY A 218 -9.57 0.23 9.71
N VAL A 219 -8.38 0.40 10.30
CA VAL A 219 -7.61 -0.69 10.94
C VAL A 219 -8.43 -1.43 12.01
N HIS A 220 -9.26 -0.72 12.79
CA HIS A 220 -10.05 -1.34 13.86
C HIS A 220 -11.07 -2.33 13.30
N PHE A 221 -11.84 -1.90 12.30
CA PHE A 221 -12.84 -2.71 11.62
C PHE A 221 -12.23 -3.89 10.88
N LEU A 222 -11.15 -3.65 10.11
CA LEU A 222 -10.44 -4.72 9.41
C LEU A 222 -9.91 -5.77 10.38
N THR A 223 -9.31 -5.34 11.49
CA THR A 223 -8.80 -6.25 12.51
C THR A 223 -9.92 -7.10 13.10
N ALA A 224 -11.05 -6.51 13.48
CA ALA A 224 -12.20 -7.24 14.02
C ALA A 224 -12.76 -8.26 13.01
N TYR A 225 -12.92 -7.83 11.75
CA TYR A 225 -13.40 -8.67 10.66
C TYR A 225 -12.50 -9.89 10.41
N VAL A 226 -11.19 -9.71 10.39
CA VAL A 226 -10.21 -10.80 10.25
C VAL A 226 -10.14 -11.68 11.51
N ALA A 227 -10.38 -11.11 12.70
CA ALA A 227 -10.40 -11.85 13.96
C ALA A 227 -11.68 -12.68 14.18
N GLY A 228 -12.72 -12.51 13.35
CA GLY A 228 -13.96 -13.28 13.44
C GLY A 228 -14.92 -12.80 14.53
N VAL A 229 -14.81 -11.54 14.94
CA VAL A 229 -15.71 -10.88 15.92
C VAL A 229 -16.83 -10.14 15.20
#